data_AF-A0A7V3MK61-F1
#
_entry.id   AF-A0A7V3MK61-F1
#
_cell.length_a   1.000
_cell.length_b   1.000
_cell.length_c   1.000
_cell.angle_alpha   90.00
_cell.angle_beta   90.00
_cell.angle_gamma   90.00
#
_symmetry.space_group_name_H-M   'P 1'
#
loop_
_entity.id
_entity.type
_entity.pdbx_description
1 polymer ?
#
loop_
_entity_poly.entity_id
_entity_poly.type
_entity_poly.pdbx_seq_one_letter_code
_entity_poly.pdbx_strand_id
1 'polypeptide(L)'
;MEWLIPDPEEVERLVVRQLAHGGGAARKASYGAPVTAVFASHFREAAARALLLPQRTPGKRSPLWLTRKRAADLLHIVSRYPEFPIVVETFRECLQDVFDMPALVDILRKVRDGEIRVAPVDSIAPSPFAASLLFSYSANFMYEGDAPMAERRAQALTVDPVRLRLLIGETDLRELLDQEVLTDTEAWLQCRSDDRRVTSLDALHDMLLRLGDLSTDEVLDRASAEVDTVQGWLSELSEKGRIVAVAIAGEQRWIAVEDAARYRDALGIAPPLALPEAAMAALSDPLGDLVMRYARTHGPFTAAEVAKRLGIGIAPVQEALRRLEAEGRLVEGEFRPLGSGPEWCEPEVLQMLRRRSLARLRREVEPADQKTFARFLLDWHGIATTPETPPAHVSLLDILQRLQGAALPASQLETIVLPARLPNYDPRDLDLLIATGQVAWTGDGKTSPHDGRIRLYLTGDPLLLRVQSLDPQVSADSLPPIEAEVLSYLNREGTSSFAEIVAGVRGLPSEVLDA
;
A
#
# COMPACT_ATOMS: atom_id res chain seq x y z
N MET A 1 -11.95 -31.42 -27.06
CA MET A 1 -11.73 -30.69 -25.80
C MET A 1 -13.08 -30.71 -25.10
N GLU A 2 -13.30 -31.62 -24.15
CA GLU A 2 -14.57 -31.64 -23.39
C GLU A 2 -14.61 -30.38 -22.53
N TRP A 3 -15.57 -29.51 -22.82
CA TRP A 3 -15.72 -28.28 -22.06
C TRP A 3 -16.27 -28.66 -20.70
N LEU A 4 -15.65 -28.13 -19.63
CA LEU A 4 -16.05 -28.41 -18.25
C LEU A 4 -17.30 -27.57 -17.88
N ILE A 5 -18.31 -27.63 -18.75
CA ILE A 5 -19.61 -26.98 -18.56
C ILE A 5 -20.51 -28.01 -17.87
N PRO A 6 -21.05 -27.70 -16.68
CA PRO A 6 -21.88 -28.64 -15.95
C PRO A 6 -23.17 -28.94 -16.73
N ASP A 7 -23.66 -30.17 -16.61
CA ASP A 7 -24.93 -30.57 -17.20
C ASP A 7 -26.09 -29.73 -16.60
N PRO A 8 -26.99 -29.18 -17.43
CA PRO A 8 -28.20 -28.49 -16.95
C PRO A 8 -29.01 -29.28 -15.91
N GLU A 9 -29.00 -30.62 -15.96
CA GLU A 9 -29.75 -31.49 -15.03
C GLU A 9 -29.02 -31.74 -13.69
N GLU A 10 -27.74 -31.37 -13.62
CA GLU A 10 -26.89 -31.56 -12.43
C GLU A 10 -26.50 -30.24 -11.76
N VAL A 11 -26.63 -29.11 -12.44
CA VAL A 11 -26.19 -27.79 -11.94
C VAL A 11 -26.82 -27.41 -10.59
N GLU A 12 -28.09 -27.71 -10.39
CA GLU A 12 -28.78 -27.40 -9.13
C GLU A 12 -28.19 -28.18 -7.96
N ARG A 13 -27.92 -29.48 -8.16
CA ARG A 13 -27.25 -30.33 -7.17
C ARG A 13 -25.82 -29.85 -6.89
N LEU A 14 -25.13 -29.32 -7.89
CA LEU A 14 -23.79 -28.74 -7.72
C LEU A 14 -23.82 -27.45 -6.91
N VAL A 15 -24.75 -26.53 -7.20
CA VAL A 15 -24.91 -25.26 -6.47
C VAL A 15 -25.25 -25.53 -5.00
N VAL A 16 -26.20 -26.41 -4.72
CA VAL A 16 -26.56 -26.81 -3.34
C VAL A 16 -25.36 -27.39 -2.60
N ARG A 17 -24.59 -28.27 -3.26
CA ARG A 17 -23.38 -28.86 -2.67
C ARG A 17 -22.31 -27.82 -2.36
N GLN A 18 -22.10 -26.86 -3.25
CA GLN A 18 -21.12 -25.78 -3.09
C GLN A 18 -21.53 -24.78 -2.00
N LEU A 19 -22.82 -24.44 -1.91
CA LEU A 19 -23.36 -23.61 -0.83
C LEU A 19 -23.14 -24.28 0.54
N ALA A 20 -23.35 -25.59 0.62
CA ALA A 20 -23.25 -26.35 1.87
C ALA A 20 -21.82 -26.66 2.34
N HIS A 21 -20.83 -26.71 1.44
CA HIS A 21 -19.45 -27.15 1.77
C HIS A 21 -18.36 -26.11 1.49
N GLY A 22 -18.70 -25.00 0.83
CA GLY A 22 -17.75 -24.00 0.36
C GLY A 22 -16.85 -24.54 -0.76
N GLY A 23 -16.80 -23.82 -1.89
CA GLY A 23 -15.95 -24.18 -3.04
C GLY A 23 -14.53 -23.65 -2.93
N GLY A 24 -13.56 -24.45 -3.38
CA GLY A 24 -12.21 -23.98 -3.71
C GLY A 24 -11.17 -23.90 -2.57
N ALA A 25 -9.97 -23.45 -2.93
CA ALA A 25 -8.74 -23.40 -2.10
C ALA A 25 -8.85 -22.57 -0.80
N ALA A 26 -9.96 -21.83 -0.62
CA ALA A 26 -10.30 -21.10 0.61
C ALA A 26 -10.50 -22.00 1.85
N ARG A 27 -10.58 -23.34 1.66
CA ARG A 27 -10.69 -24.35 2.74
C ARG A 27 -9.59 -24.29 3.81
N LYS A 28 -8.43 -23.67 3.56
CA LYS A 28 -7.31 -23.64 4.53
C LYS A 28 -7.23 -22.38 5.41
N ALA A 29 -7.94 -21.30 5.07
CA ALA A 29 -7.80 -20.01 5.76
C ALA A 29 -8.94 -19.72 6.77
N SER A 30 -10.11 -20.30 6.57
CA SER A 30 -11.29 -19.98 7.38
C SER A 30 -11.48 -21.03 8.48
N TYR A 31 -11.15 -20.65 9.71
CA TYR A 31 -11.39 -21.38 10.96
C TYR A 31 -12.85 -21.85 11.12
N GLY A 32 -13.23 -22.96 10.47
CA GLY A 32 -14.31 -23.85 10.94
C GLY A 32 -15.75 -23.61 10.47
N ALA A 33 -16.04 -22.82 9.43
CA ALA A 33 -17.38 -22.82 8.81
C ALA A 33 -17.31 -23.09 7.30
N PRO A 34 -17.77 -24.25 6.81
CA PRO A 34 -17.63 -24.67 5.41
C PRO A 34 -18.77 -24.09 4.55
N VAL A 35 -18.93 -22.77 4.53
CA VAL A 35 -20.12 -22.15 3.92
C VAL A 35 -19.73 -20.90 3.13
N THR A 36 -20.34 -20.69 1.97
CA THR A 36 -20.06 -19.53 1.10
C THR A 36 -20.40 -18.21 1.80
N ALA A 37 -19.73 -17.11 1.41
CA ALA A 37 -19.95 -15.79 1.98
C ALA A 37 -21.40 -15.31 1.84
N VAL A 38 -22.03 -15.60 0.69
CA VAL A 38 -23.44 -15.30 0.42
C VAL A 38 -24.32 -16.00 1.46
N PHE A 39 -24.17 -17.31 1.62
CA PHE A 39 -24.97 -18.06 2.57
C PHE A 39 -24.75 -17.58 4.02
N ALA A 40 -23.51 -17.30 4.43
CA ALA A 40 -23.22 -16.80 5.77
C ALA A 40 -23.89 -15.44 6.05
N SER A 41 -24.00 -14.57 5.04
CA SER A 41 -24.70 -13.29 5.17
C SER A 41 -26.20 -13.47 5.32
N HIS A 42 -26.83 -14.26 4.45
CA HIS A 42 -28.27 -14.51 4.50
C HIS A 42 -28.66 -15.29 5.76
N PHE A 43 -27.83 -16.23 6.23
CA PHE A 43 -28.06 -16.92 7.50
C PHE A 43 -28.13 -15.95 8.70
N ARG A 44 -27.22 -14.98 8.76
CA ARG A 44 -27.22 -13.94 9.80
C ARG A 44 -28.51 -13.11 9.74
N GLU A 45 -28.98 -12.77 8.55
CA GLU A 45 -30.18 -11.96 8.34
C GLU A 45 -31.46 -12.73 8.68
N ALA A 46 -31.56 -13.98 8.26
CA ALA A 46 -32.64 -14.89 8.63
C ALA A 46 -32.67 -15.13 10.15
N ALA A 47 -31.52 -15.40 10.79
CA ALA A 47 -31.41 -15.60 12.23
C ALA A 47 -31.75 -14.32 13.03
N ALA A 48 -31.37 -13.14 12.53
CA ALA A 48 -31.72 -11.87 13.14
C ALA A 48 -33.22 -11.57 13.01
N ARG A 49 -33.82 -11.84 11.84
CA ARG A 49 -35.26 -11.66 11.56
C ARG A 49 -36.12 -12.59 12.40
N ALA A 50 -35.65 -13.82 12.62
CA ALA A 50 -36.28 -14.80 13.50
C ALA A 50 -36.04 -14.54 15.00
N LEU A 51 -35.31 -13.47 15.36
CA LEU A 51 -34.99 -13.09 16.74
C LEU A 51 -34.24 -14.18 17.54
N LEU A 52 -33.49 -15.04 16.85
CA LEU A 52 -32.73 -16.14 17.47
C LEU A 52 -31.36 -15.69 18.00
N LEU A 53 -30.88 -14.54 17.54
CA LEU A 53 -29.62 -13.98 18.02
C LEU A 53 -29.87 -13.26 19.37
N PRO A 54 -29.16 -13.65 20.45
CA PRO A 54 -29.38 -13.05 21.75
C PRO A 54 -29.07 -11.55 21.72
N GLN A 55 -29.86 -10.73 22.40
CA GLN A 55 -29.66 -9.28 22.51
C GLN A 55 -29.22 -8.90 23.93
N ARG A 56 -28.31 -7.92 24.06
CA ARG A 56 -27.76 -7.49 25.36
C ARG A 56 -28.66 -6.47 26.07
N THR A 57 -29.44 -5.71 25.32
CA THR A 57 -30.37 -4.69 25.83
C THR A 57 -31.66 -4.76 25.01
N PRO A 58 -32.81 -5.10 25.61
CA PRO A 58 -34.09 -5.07 24.93
C PRO A 58 -34.37 -3.69 24.32
N GLY A 59 -34.84 -3.66 23.08
CA GLY A 59 -35.23 -2.40 22.40
C GLY A 59 -34.08 -1.61 21.74
N LYS A 60 -32.82 -2.07 21.83
CA LYS A 60 -31.68 -1.46 21.11
C LYS A 60 -31.14 -2.39 20.04
N ARG A 61 -30.85 -1.85 18.85
CA ARG A 61 -30.19 -2.60 17.77
C ARG A 61 -28.79 -3.02 18.21
N SER A 62 -28.45 -4.30 18.04
CA SER A 62 -27.11 -4.80 18.34
C SER A 62 -26.12 -4.35 17.26
N PRO A 63 -24.87 -3.97 17.63
CA PRO A 63 -23.83 -3.63 16.66
C PRO A 63 -23.60 -4.75 15.62
N LEU A 64 -23.30 -4.37 14.38
CA LEU A 64 -23.17 -5.30 13.25
C LEU A 64 -22.06 -6.35 13.46
N TRP A 65 -20.92 -5.96 14.03
CA TRP A 65 -19.81 -6.87 14.30
C TRP A 65 -20.21 -7.98 15.30
N LEU A 66 -21.02 -7.63 16.30
CA LEU A 66 -21.46 -8.56 17.34
C LEU A 66 -22.52 -9.53 16.83
N THR A 67 -23.42 -9.05 15.96
CA THR A 67 -24.39 -9.91 15.26
C THR A 67 -23.71 -10.86 14.28
N ARG A 68 -22.65 -10.43 13.58
CA ARG A 68 -21.81 -11.29 12.74
C ARG A 68 -21.16 -12.41 13.54
N LYS A 69 -20.49 -12.09 14.65
CA LYS A 69 -19.86 -13.10 15.53
C LYS A 69 -20.88 -14.13 16.02
N ARG A 70 -22.00 -13.67 16.57
CA ARG A 70 -23.04 -14.55 17.12
C ARG A 70 -23.70 -15.43 16.06
N ALA A 71 -23.94 -14.89 14.87
CA ALA A 71 -24.50 -15.67 13.77
C ALA A 71 -23.52 -16.72 13.25
N ALA A 72 -22.22 -16.41 13.20
CA ALA A 72 -21.19 -17.39 12.85
C ALA A 72 -21.09 -18.52 13.89
N ASP A 73 -21.09 -18.19 15.18
CA ASP A 73 -21.09 -19.16 16.27
C ASP A 73 -22.33 -20.08 16.20
N LEU A 74 -23.51 -19.49 15.94
CA LEU A 74 -24.76 -20.23 15.77
C LEU A 74 -24.71 -21.15 14.53
N LEU A 75 -24.25 -20.63 13.38
CA LEU A 75 -24.13 -21.41 12.15
C LEU A 75 -23.18 -22.59 12.32
N HIS A 76 -22.07 -22.41 13.04
CA HIS A 76 -21.13 -23.50 13.31
C HIS A 76 -21.79 -24.67 14.04
N ILE A 77 -22.65 -24.39 15.03
CA ILE A 77 -23.37 -25.42 15.80
C ILE A 77 -24.49 -26.05 14.95
N VAL A 78 -25.24 -25.20 14.28
CA VAL A 78 -26.47 -25.57 13.57
C VAL A 78 -26.20 -26.25 12.23
N SER A 79 -25.02 -26.05 11.63
CA SER A 79 -24.60 -26.70 10.36
C SER A 79 -24.65 -28.23 10.40
N ARG A 80 -24.63 -28.82 11.60
CA ARG A 80 -24.77 -30.28 11.82
C ARG A 80 -26.22 -30.78 11.69
N TYR A 81 -27.18 -29.87 11.68
CA TYR A 81 -28.62 -30.14 11.65
C TYR A 81 -29.24 -29.55 10.38
N PRO A 82 -29.29 -30.32 9.28
CA PRO A 82 -29.78 -29.82 7.99
C PRO A 82 -31.27 -29.42 8.01
N GLU A 83 -32.04 -29.96 8.94
CA GLU A 83 -33.47 -29.67 9.12
C GLU A 83 -33.72 -28.41 9.97
N PHE A 84 -32.67 -27.72 10.44
CA PHE A 84 -32.88 -26.53 11.24
C PHE A 84 -33.60 -25.44 10.43
N PRO A 85 -34.72 -24.87 10.91
CA PRO A 85 -35.58 -24.01 10.10
C PRO A 85 -34.86 -22.82 9.45
N ILE A 86 -33.90 -22.22 10.13
CA ILE A 86 -33.13 -21.07 9.57
C ILE A 86 -32.16 -21.52 8.49
N VAL A 87 -31.60 -22.73 8.59
CA VAL A 87 -30.73 -23.28 7.54
C VAL A 87 -31.56 -23.52 6.28
N VAL A 88 -32.73 -24.15 6.42
CA VAL A 88 -33.66 -24.39 5.32
C VAL A 88 -34.13 -23.08 4.69
N GLU A 89 -34.49 -22.09 5.51
CA GLU A 89 -34.89 -20.77 5.02
C GLU A 89 -33.74 -20.06 4.29
N THR A 90 -32.51 -20.17 4.79
CA THR A 90 -31.34 -19.59 4.12
C THR A 90 -31.08 -20.27 2.77
N PHE A 91 -31.26 -21.58 2.66
CA PHE A 91 -31.18 -22.28 1.38
C PHE A 91 -32.28 -21.83 0.41
N ARG A 92 -33.52 -21.68 0.90
CA ARG A 92 -34.63 -21.17 0.11
C ARG A 92 -34.33 -19.76 -0.42
N GLU A 93 -33.93 -18.84 0.45
CA GLU A 93 -33.59 -17.46 0.10
C GLU A 93 -32.44 -17.41 -0.92
N CYS A 94 -31.35 -18.13 -0.69
CA CYS A 94 -30.23 -18.18 -1.63
C CYS A 94 -30.61 -18.75 -3.01
N LEU A 95 -31.39 -19.84 -3.05
CA LEU A 95 -31.69 -20.55 -4.31
C LEU A 95 -32.87 -19.96 -5.10
N GLN A 96 -33.78 -19.24 -4.43
CA GLN A 96 -34.99 -18.70 -5.05
C GLN A 96 -35.00 -17.17 -5.15
N ASP A 97 -34.45 -16.47 -4.16
CA ASP A 97 -34.55 -15.00 -4.10
C ASP A 97 -33.25 -14.33 -4.58
N VAL A 98 -32.09 -14.94 -4.32
CA VAL A 98 -30.77 -14.40 -4.70
C VAL A 98 -30.29 -14.95 -6.04
N PHE A 99 -30.39 -16.27 -6.24
CA PHE A 99 -29.99 -16.92 -7.48
C PHE A 99 -31.20 -17.15 -8.40
N ASP A 100 -31.03 -16.85 -9.68
CA ASP A 100 -31.97 -17.25 -10.72
C ASP A 100 -31.57 -18.62 -11.29
N MET A 101 -31.91 -19.67 -10.55
CA MET A 101 -31.63 -21.06 -10.96
C MET A 101 -32.34 -21.45 -12.27
N PRO A 102 -33.61 -21.08 -12.52
CA PRO A 102 -34.27 -21.34 -13.79
C PRO A 102 -33.53 -20.72 -15.00
N ALA A 103 -33.09 -19.46 -14.89
CA ALA A 103 -32.35 -18.82 -15.98
C ALA A 103 -30.97 -19.46 -16.21
N LEU A 104 -30.28 -19.88 -15.15
CA LEU A 104 -29.01 -20.61 -15.27
C LEU A 104 -29.19 -21.93 -16.02
N VAL A 105 -30.23 -22.70 -15.70
CA VAL A 105 -30.56 -23.96 -16.40
C VAL A 105 -30.89 -23.70 -17.87
N ASP A 106 -31.65 -22.65 -18.18
CA ASP A 106 -31.99 -22.26 -19.56
C ASP A 106 -30.73 -21.89 -20.37
N ILE A 107 -29.83 -21.10 -19.81
CA ILE A 107 -28.56 -20.73 -20.46
C ILE A 107 -27.71 -21.97 -20.74
N LEU A 108 -27.58 -22.88 -19.77
CA LEU A 108 -26.81 -24.11 -19.95
C LEU A 108 -27.44 -25.02 -21.01
N ARG A 109 -28.78 -25.10 -21.08
CA ARG A 109 -29.47 -25.83 -22.16
C ARG A 109 -29.17 -25.20 -23.52
N LYS A 110 -29.26 -23.88 -23.65
CA LYS A 110 -28.94 -23.16 -24.89
C LYS A 110 -27.48 -23.33 -25.32
N VAL A 111 -26.55 -23.43 -24.37
CA VAL A 111 -25.15 -23.77 -24.68
C VAL A 111 -25.04 -25.21 -25.16
N ARG A 112 -25.69 -26.17 -24.50
CA ARG A 112 -25.70 -27.60 -24.89
C ARG A 112 -26.33 -27.82 -26.26
N ASP A 113 -27.43 -27.13 -26.54
CA ASP A 113 -28.20 -27.25 -27.78
C ASP A 113 -27.55 -26.44 -28.93
N GLY A 114 -26.46 -25.72 -28.66
CA GLY A 114 -25.66 -24.99 -29.64
C GLY A 114 -26.22 -23.62 -30.05
N GLU A 115 -27.30 -23.16 -29.40
CA GLU A 115 -27.85 -21.81 -29.59
C GLU A 115 -26.89 -20.73 -29.08
N ILE A 116 -26.18 -21.00 -27.97
CA ILE A 116 -25.13 -20.14 -27.43
C ILE A 116 -23.77 -20.75 -27.74
N ARG A 117 -22.96 -20.03 -28.52
CA ARG A 117 -21.59 -20.42 -28.84
C ARG A 117 -20.62 -19.95 -27.75
N VAL A 118 -19.76 -20.84 -27.27
CA VAL A 118 -18.64 -20.49 -26.38
C VAL A 118 -17.34 -20.61 -27.19
N ALA A 119 -16.41 -19.69 -27.00
CA ALA A 119 -15.11 -19.69 -27.68
C ALA A 119 -13.99 -19.42 -26.66
N PRO A 120 -13.01 -20.32 -26.49
CA PRO A 120 -11.83 -20.04 -25.68
C PRO A 120 -10.92 -19.07 -26.44
N VAL A 121 -10.45 -18.03 -25.76
CA VAL A 121 -9.48 -17.07 -26.28
C VAL A 121 -8.38 -16.91 -25.24
N ASP A 122 -7.17 -17.33 -25.60
CA ASP A 122 -5.98 -17.11 -24.79
C ASP A 122 -5.40 -15.74 -25.13
N SER A 123 -5.36 -14.85 -24.15
CA SER A 123 -4.86 -13.48 -24.30
C SER A 123 -3.67 -13.22 -23.39
N ILE A 124 -2.62 -12.61 -23.93
CA ILE A 124 -1.42 -12.22 -23.18
C ILE A 124 -1.74 -11.14 -22.13
N ALA A 125 -2.70 -10.25 -22.43
CA ALA A 125 -3.24 -9.25 -21.51
C ALA A 125 -4.78 -9.34 -21.47
N PRO A 126 -5.45 -9.03 -20.34
CA PRO A 126 -6.89 -9.24 -20.26
C PRO A 126 -7.65 -8.19 -21.08
N SER A 127 -8.65 -8.64 -21.84
CA SER A 127 -9.48 -7.80 -22.72
C SER A 127 -10.21 -6.67 -21.96
N PRO A 128 -10.71 -5.62 -22.63
CA PRO A 128 -11.48 -4.55 -21.98
C PRO A 128 -12.68 -5.06 -21.17
N PHE A 129 -13.33 -6.14 -21.59
CA PHE A 129 -14.43 -6.76 -20.85
C PHE A 129 -13.94 -7.53 -19.61
N ALA A 130 -12.87 -8.31 -19.75
CA ALA A 130 -12.24 -8.98 -18.61
C ALA A 130 -11.63 -7.97 -17.61
N ALA A 131 -11.20 -6.81 -18.10
CA ALA A 131 -10.64 -5.75 -17.29
C ALA A 131 -11.63 -5.17 -16.28
N SER A 132 -12.85 -4.91 -16.73
CA SER A 132 -13.94 -4.45 -15.87
C SER A 132 -14.27 -5.49 -14.79
N LEU A 133 -14.30 -6.77 -15.15
CA LEU A 133 -14.60 -7.86 -14.20
C LEU A 133 -13.52 -8.05 -13.14
N LEU A 134 -12.24 -7.96 -13.51
CA LEU A 134 -11.13 -8.03 -12.55
C LEU A 134 -11.19 -6.91 -11.51
N PHE A 135 -11.55 -5.69 -11.95
CA PHE A 135 -11.71 -4.55 -11.05
C PHE A 135 -12.88 -4.74 -10.07
N SER A 136 -14.02 -5.24 -10.57
CA SER A 136 -15.18 -5.58 -9.72
C SER A 136 -14.89 -6.73 -8.75
N TYR A 137 -14.08 -7.71 -9.16
CA TYR A 137 -13.64 -8.81 -8.29
C TYR A 137 -12.77 -8.25 -7.15
N SER A 138 -11.75 -7.43 -7.44
CA SER A 138 -10.92 -6.78 -6.42
C SER A 138 -11.73 -5.90 -5.46
N ALA A 139 -12.74 -5.17 -5.96
CA ALA A 139 -13.63 -4.35 -5.15
C ALA A 139 -14.53 -5.17 -4.20
N ASN A 140 -15.01 -6.34 -4.64
CA ASN A 140 -15.81 -7.24 -3.81
C ASN A 140 -14.98 -7.90 -2.68
N PHE A 141 -13.72 -8.24 -2.94
CA PHE A 141 -12.80 -8.72 -1.90
C PHE A 141 -12.23 -7.58 -1.02
N MET A 142 -12.29 -6.33 -1.48
CA MET A 142 -11.92 -5.15 -0.70
C MET A 142 -12.78 -4.98 0.57
N TYR A 143 -13.97 -5.60 0.59
CA TYR A 143 -14.88 -5.63 1.74
C TYR A 143 -14.89 -6.96 2.51
N GLU A 144 -14.09 -7.97 2.09
CA GLU A 144 -14.03 -9.29 2.75
C GLU A 144 -13.03 -9.40 3.90
N GLY A 145 -12.35 -8.32 4.31
CA GLY A 145 -11.46 -8.37 5.46
C GLY A 145 -11.26 -7.02 6.14
N ASP A 146 -11.32 -7.02 7.46
CA ASP A 146 -10.81 -5.93 8.30
C ASP A 146 -9.27 -6.01 8.33
N ALA A 147 -8.66 -5.90 7.15
CA ALA A 147 -7.22 -5.86 6.96
C ALA A 147 -6.69 -4.43 7.26
N PRO A 148 -5.53 -4.29 7.93
CA PRO A 148 -4.89 -3.00 8.17
C PRO A 148 -4.72 -2.20 6.87
N MET A 149 -4.75 -0.87 6.94
CA MET A 149 -4.69 0.00 5.74
C MET A 149 -3.48 -0.26 4.81
N ALA A 150 -2.40 -0.86 5.34
CA ALA A 150 -1.23 -1.29 4.58
C ALA A 150 -1.52 -2.43 3.58
N GLU A 151 -2.39 -3.38 3.94
CA GLU A 151 -2.83 -4.47 3.04
C GLU A 151 -3.80 -3.95 1.97
N ARG A 152 -4.64 -2.96 2.30
CA ARG A 152 -5.54 -2.32 1.32
C ARG A 152 -4.78 -1.55 0.24
N ARG A 153 -3.69 -0.87 0.60
CA ARG A 153 -2.78 -0.24 -0.37
C ARG A 153 -2.02 -1.25 -1.22
N ALA A 154 -1.61 -2.39 -0.64
CA ALA A 154 -0.97 -3.47 -1.38
C ALA A 154 -1.91 -4.12 -2.42
N GLN A 155 -3.21 -4.24 -2.11
CA GLN A 155 -4.23 -4.76 -3.02
C GLN A 155 -4.63 -3.76 -4.12
N ALA A 156 -4.69 -2.46 -3.82
CA ALA A 156 -4.89 -1.41 -4.84
C ALA A 156 -3.72 -1.35 -5.85
N LEU A 157 -2.51 -1.74 -5.43
CA LEU A 157 -1.32 -1.85 -6.28
C LEU A 157 -1.22 -3.18 -7.05
N THR A 158 -2.16 -4.12 -6.83
CA THR A 158 -2.32 -5.32 -7.67
C THR A 158 -3.18 -5.05 -8.91
N VAL A 159 -3.68 -3.81 -9.05
CA VAL A 159 -4.36 -3.32 -10.26
C VAL A 159 -3.28 -2.97 -11.29
N ASP A 160 -3.34 -3.65 -12.43
CA ASP A 160 -2.42 -3.49 -13.56
C ASP A 160 -2.38 -2.01 -14.04
N PRO A 161 -1.22 -1.33 -13.97
CA PRO A 161 -1.08 0.10 -14.24
C PRO A 161 -1.28 0.49 -15.72
N VAL A 162 -1.30 -0.46 -16.67
CA VAL A 162 -1.78 -0.17 -18.05
C VAL A 162 -3.23 0.36 -18.02
N ARG A 163 -4.01 -0.03 -16.99
CA ARG A 163 -5.41 0.42 -16.80
C ARG A 163 -5.56 1.73 -16.04
N LEU A 164 -4.65 2.04 -15.12
CA LEU A 164 -4.66 3.34 -14.42
C LEU A 164 -4.29 4.48 -15.39
N ARG A 165 -3.41 4.22 -16.36
CA ARG A 165 -3.08 5.16 -17.46
C ARG A 165 -4.31 5.60 -18.28
N LEU A 166 -5.27 4.70 -18.50
CA LEU A 166 -6.49 5.00 -19.27
C LEU A 166 -7.54 5.81 -18.50
N LEU A 167 -7.46 5.84 -17.15
CA LEU A 167 -8.50 6.41 -16.29
C LEU A 167 -8.06 7.66 -15.52
N ILE A 168 -6.76 7.81 -15.22
CA ILE A 168 -6.23 8.88 -14.35
C ILE A 168 -5.40 9.91 -15.15
N GLY A 169 -5.14 9.64 -16.43
CA GLY A 169 -4.13 10.41 -17.18
C GLY A 169 -2.72 10.05 -16.72
N GLU A 170 -1.72 10.50 -17.46
CA GLU A 170 -0.29 10.30 -17.20
C GLU A 170 0.02 10.72 -15.75
N THR A 171 0.02 9.76 -14.83
CA THR A 171 0.58 10.00 -13.50
C THR A 171 2.08 10.00 -13.72
N ASP A 172 2.72 11.14 -13.50
CA ASP A 172 4.16 11.32 -13.59
C ASP A 172 4.86 10.27 -12.71
N LEU A 173 5.24 9.15 -13.31
CA LEU A 173 5.97 8.06 -12.65
C LEU A 173 7.30 8.53 -12.05
N ARG A 174 7.74 9.73 -12.47
CA ARG A 174 8.84 10.53 -11.91
C ARG A 174 8.76 10.67 -10.38
N GLU A 175 7.57 10.83 -9.80
CA GLU A 175 7.43 11.06 -8.34
C GLU A 175 7.57 9.78 -7.50
N LEU A 176 7.45 8.60 -8.13
CA LEU A 176 7.46 7.31 -7.43
C LEU A 176 8.82 6.60 -7.45
N LEU A 177 9.74 7.04 -8.32
CA LEU A 177 11.05 6.42 -8.48
C LEU A 177 12.13 7.27 -7.83
N ASP A 178 12.76 6.70 -6.80
CA ASP A 178 13.88 7.32 -6.10
C ASP A 178 15.16 7.26 -6.96
N GLN A 179 15.87 8.40 -7.06
CA GLN A 179 17.07 8.55 -7.89
C GLN A 179 18.23 7.68 -7.42
N GLU A 180 18.43 7.52 -6.11
CA GLU A 180 19.51 6.68 -5.59
C GLU A 180 19.22 5.20 -5.87
N VAL A 181 17.96 4.79 -5.76
CA VAL A 181 17.56 3.42 -6.09
C VAL A 181 17.74 3.12 -7.58
N LEU A 182 17.50 4.10 -8.46
CA LEU A 182 17.79 3.99 -9.89
C LEU A 182 19.28 3.72 -10.11
N THR A 183 20.16 4.54 -9.54
CA THR A 183 21.62 4.39 -9.70
C THR A 183 22.14 3.07 -9.13
N ASP A 184 21.66 2.67 -7.95
CA ASP A 184 22.09 1.41 -7.31
C ASP A 184 21.62 0.18 -8.09
N THR A 185 20.41 0.24 -8.63
CA THR A 185 19.84 -0.86 -9.40
C THR A 185 20.52 -0.98 -10.76
N GLU A 186 20.83 0.14 -11.41
CA GLU A 186 21.61 0.14 -12.64
C GLU A 186 23.04 -0.37 -12.39
N ALA A 187 23.71 0.08 -11.32
CA ALA A 187 25.02 -0.46 -10.94
C ALA A 187 24.97 -1.97 -10.68
N TRP A 188 23.91 -2.48 -10.06
CA TRP A 188 23.71 -3.92 -9.84
C TRP A 188 23.47 -4.69 -11.15
N LEU A 189 22.66 -4.15 -12.06
CA LEU A 189 22.39 -4.76 -13.37
C LEU A 189 23.65 -4.79 -14.25
N GLN A 190 24.50 -3.77 -14.13
CA GLN A 190 25.77 -3.61 -14.83
C GLN A 190 26.95 -4.37 -14.20
N CYS A 191 26.71 -5.17 -13.14
CA CYS A 191 27.75 -5.87 -12.38
C CYS A 191 28.83 -4.95 -11.77
N ARG A 192 28.47 -3.69 -11.47
CA ARG A 192 29.35 -2.69 -10.82
C ARG A 192 29.20 -2.69 -9.29
N SER A 193 28.11 -3.24 -8.77
CA SER A 193 27.92 -3.42 -7.32
C SER A 193 28.90 -4.45 -6.76
N ASP A 194 29.40 -4.23 -5.55
CA ASP A 194 30.42 -5.10 -4.92
C ASP A 194 30.02 -6.58 -4.89
N ASP A 195 28.74 -6.91 -4.70
CA ASP A 195 28.22 -8.29 -4.68
C ASP A 195 28.24 -9.01 -6.05
N ARG A 196 28.40 -8.27 -7.16
CA ARG A 196 28.28 -8.76 -8.54
C ARG A 196 29.55 -8.61 -9.36
N ARG A 197 30.62 -8.05 -8.78
CA ARG A 197 31.89 -7.88 -9.49
C ARG A 197 32.48 -9.23 -9.90
N VAL A 198 33.11 -9.23 -11.06
CA VAL A 198 33.69 -10.45 -11.64
C VAL A 198 34.95 -10.85 -10.87
N THR A 199 35.03 -12.12 -10.47
CA THR A 199 36.14 -12.69 -9.70
C THR A 199 36.85 -13.86 -10.39
N SER A 200 36.29 -14.39 -11.49
CA SER A 200 36.83 -15.53 -12.20
C SER A 200 36.70 -15.38 -13.72
N LEU A 201 37.50 -16.18 -14.45
CA LEU A 201 37.48 -16.23 -15.90
C LEU A 201 36.10 -16.62 -16.45
N ASP A 202 35.43 -17.62 -15.86
CA ASP A 202 34.10 -18.02 -16.32
C ASP A 202 33.04 -16.96 -16.01
N ALA A 203 33.15 -16.27 -14.86
CA ALA A 203 32.26 -15.17 -14.53
C ALA A 203 32.41 -13.98 -15.51
N LEU A 204 33.60 -13.77 -16.08
CA LEU A 204 33.82 -12.76 -17.13
C LEU A 204 33.07 -13.13 -18.41
N HIS A 205 33.12 -14.39 -18.80
CA HIS A 205 32.37 -14.88 -19.97
C HIS A 205 30.86 -14.77 -19.77
N ASP A 206 30.35 -15.19 -18.61
CA ASP A 206 28.93 -15.07 -18.27
C ASP A 206 28.47 -13.61 -18.21
N MET A 207 29.34 -12.70 -17.77
CA MET A 207 29.09 -11.27 -17.82
C MET A 207 28.94 -10.77 -19.27
N LEU A 208 29.81 -11.18 -20.19
CA LEU A 208 29.73 -10.81 -21.61
C LEU A 208 28.46 -11.36 -22.28
N LEU A 209 28.05 -12.59 -21.94
CA LEU A 209 26.78 -13.16 -22.42
C LEU A 209 25.55 -12.37 -21.93
N ARG A 210 25.63 -11.83 -20.71
CA ARG A 210 24.54 -11.07 -20.09
C ARG A 210 24.50 -9.62 -20.57
N LEU A 211 25.61 -8.90 -20.50
CA LEU A 211 25.71 -7.47 -20.80
C LEU A 211 25.84 -7.19 -22.30
N GLY A 212 26.52 -8.07 -23.03
CA GLY A 212 26.84 -7.89 -24.44
C GLY A 212 28.23 -7.31 -24.65
N ASP A 213 28.33 -6.28 -25.48
CA ASP A 213 29.60 -5.66 -25.85
C ASP A 213 30.16 -4.85 -24.69
N LEU A 214 31.45 -5.03 -24.39
CA LEU A 214 32.18 -4.24 -23.38
C LEU A 214 33.56 -3.83 -23.89
N SER A 215 33.98 -2.60 -23.60
CA SER A 215 35.37 -2.19 -23.82
C SER A 215 36.30 -2.79 -22.75
N THR A 216 37.61 -2.81 -23.00
CA THR A 216 38.58 -3.29 -22.00
C THR A 216 38.50 -2.47 -20.70
N ASP A 217 38.32 -1.15 -20.79
CA ASP A 217 38.18 -0.27 -19.62
C ASP A 217 36.88 -0.57 -18.84
N GLU A 218 35.80 -0.87 -19.55
CA GLU A 218 34.52 -1.25 -18.95
C GLU A 218 34.56 -2.60 -18.23
N VAL A 219 35.32 -3.56 -18.76
CA VAL A 219 35.55 -4.86 -18.11
C VAL A 219 36.34 -4.65 -16.81
N LEU A 220 37.34 -3.76 -16.82
CA LEU A 220 38.14 -3.45 -15.63
C LEU A 220 37.31 -2.78 -14.52
N ASP A 221 36.39 -1.88 -14.84
CA ASP A 221 35.49 -1.24 -13.85
C ASP A 221 34.56 -2.25 -13.13
N ARG A 222 34.27 -3.38 -13.79
CA ARG A 222 33.35 -4.43 -13.33
C ARG A 222 34.07 -5.64 -12.71
N ALA A 223 35.39 -5.65 -12.71
CA ALA A 223 36.20 -6.70 -12.10
C ALA A 223 36.64 -6.32 -10.69
N SER A 224 36.72 -7.31 -9.79
CA SER A 224 37.32 -7.13 -8.46
C SER A 224 38.83 -7.42 -8.44
N ALA A 225 39.37 -8.00 -9.51
CA ALA A 225 40.76 -8.44 -9.61
C ALA A 225 41.69 -7.33 -10.14
N GLU A 226 43.00 -7.51 -9.96
CA GLU A 226 44.02 -6.61 -10.51
C GLU A 226 43.99 -6.57 -12.04
N VAL A 227 44.39 -5.43 -12.62
CA VAL A 227 44.33 -5.15 -14.07
C VAL A 227 45.01 -6.24 -14.90
N ASP A 228 46.19 -6.69 -14.46
CA ASP A 228 46.98 -7.71 -15.16
C ASP A 228 46.26 -9.08 -15.20
N THR A 229 45.53 -9.42 -14.13
CA THR A 229 44.78 -10.67 -14.05
C THR A 229 43.60 -10.65 -15.02
N VAL A 230 42.89 -9.53 -15.11
CA VAL A 230 41.73 -9.37 -16.01
C VAL A 230 42.16 -9.38 -17.48
N GLN A 231 43.29 -8.74 -17.80
CA GLN A 231 43.89 -8.81 -19.14
C GLN A 231 44.34 -10.23 -19.49
N GLY A 232 44.86 -10.97 -18.52
CA GLY A 232 45.16 -12.39 -18.64
C GLY A 232 43.90 -13.22 -18.99
N TRP A 233 42.79 -12.99 -18.29
CA TRP A 233 41.52 -13.66 -18.58
C TRP A 233 40.98 -13.35 -19.98
N LEU A 234 41.04 -12.09 -20.42
CA LEU A 234 40.63 -11.71 -21.78
C LEU A 234 41.48 -12.40 -22.85
N SER A 235 42.80 -12.45 -22.65
CA SER A 235 43.73 -13.11 -23.57
C SER A 235 43.45 -14.61 -23.64
N GLU A 236 43.30 -15.28 -22.48
CA GLU A 236 43.01 -16.71 -22.39
C GLU A 236 41.66 -17.07 -23.02
N LEU A 237 40.62 -16.26 -22.80
CA LEU A 237 39.30 -16.46 -23.41
C LEU A 237 39.31 -16.23 -24.93
N SER A 238 40.12 -15.28 -25.40
CA SER A 238 40.29 -15.03 -26.83
C SER A 238 41.06 -16.17 -27.50
N GLU A 239 42.11 -16.70 -26.88
CA GLU A 239 42.87 -17.86 -27.38
C GLU A 239 42.02 -19.13 -27.43
N LYS A 240 41.17 -19.33 -26.42
CA LYS A 240 40.19 -20.43 -26.38
C LYS A 240 39.02 -20.25 -27.36
N GLY A 241 38.94 -19.11 -28.06
CA GLY A 241 37.87 -18.82 -29.02
C GLY A 241 36.49 -18.71 -28.36
N ARG A 242 36.42 -18.20 -27.12
CA ARG A 242 35.15 -17.94 -26.41
C ARG A 242 34.70 -16.48 -26.53
N ILE A 243 35.63 -15.55 -26.72
CA ILE A 243 35.34 -14.13 -26.93
C ILE A 243 36.05 -13.61 -28.17
N VAL A 244 35.53 -12.53 -28.74
CA VAL A 244 36.08 -11.87 -29.94
C VAL A 244 36.08 -10.36 -29.76
N ALA A 245 37.13 -9.71 -30.24
CA ALA A 245 37.18 -8.26 -30.38
C ALA A 245 36.52 -7.81 -31.69
N VAL A 246 35.56 -6.89 -31.60
CA VAL A 246 34.85 -6.28 -32.73
C VAL A 246 34.87 -4.76 -32.60
N ALA A 247 34.90 -4.07 -33.73
CA ALA A 247 34.80 -2.61 -33.77
C ALA A 247 33.33 -2.17 -33.75
N ILE A 248 32.88 -1.59 -32.65
CA ILE A 248 31.52 -1.05 -32.47
C ILE A 248 31.62 0.44 -32.16
N ALA A 249 30.86 1.27 -32.88
CA ALA A 249 30.85 2.73 -32.70
C ALA A 249 32.24 3.40 -32.77
N GLY A 250 33.21 2.80 -33.46
CA GLY A 250 34.59 3.29 -33.58
C GLY A 250 35.55 2.83 -32.49
N GLU A 251 35.11 2.00 -31.54
CA GLU A 251 35.91 1.46 -30.44
C GLU A 251 36.04 -0.06 -30.56
N GLN A 252 37.17 -0.62 -30.10
CA GLN A 252 37.33 -2.06 -29.96
C GLN A 252 36.63 -2.56 -28.70
N ARG A 253 35.68 -3.48 -28.86
CA ARG A 253 34.89 -4.07 -27.77
C ARG A 253 34.90 -5.58 -27.86
N TRP A 254 34.84 -6.23 -26.71
CA TRP A 254 34.76 -7.67 -26.57
C TRP A 254 33.30 -8.13 -26.57
N ILE A 255 33.02 -9.18 -27.34
CA ILE A 255 31.73 -9.87 -27.36
C ILE A 255 31.95 -11.37 -27.14
N ALA A 256 30.95 -12.05 -26.60
CA ALA A 256 30.92 -13.51 -26.58
C ALA A 256 30.74 -14.04 -28.00
N VAL A 257 31.36 -15.18 -28.31
CA VAL A 257 31.31 -15.78 -29.66
C VAL A 257 29.88 -16.16 -30.07
N GLU A 258 29.07 -16.57 -29.10
CA GLU A 258 27.66 -16.93 -29.26
C GLU A 258 26.80 -15.75 -29.76
N ASP A 259 27.28 -14.52 -29.59
CA ASP A 259 26.60 -13.30 -30.04
C ASP A 259 27.10 -12.76 -31.38
N ALA A 260 28.11 -13.38 -31.98
CA ALA A 260 28.71 -12.87 -33.21
C ALA A 260 27.69 -12.71 -34.34
N ALA A 261 26.74 -13.65 -34.50
CA ALA A 261 25.64 -13.53 -35.46
C ALA A 261 24.75 -12.30 -35.18
N ARG A 262 24.42 -12.03 -33.91
CA ARG A 262 23.58 -10.88 -33.52
C ARG A 262 24.22 -9.57 -33.95
N TYR A 263 25.52 -9.39 -33.64
CA TYR A 263 26.24 -8.17 -34.01
C TYR A 263 26.48 -8.05 -35.52
N ARG A 264 26.74 -9.16 -36.22
CA ARG A 264 26.86 -9.18 -37.69
C ARG A 264 25.57 -8.74 -38.35
N ASP A 265 24.45 -9.35 -37.97
CA ASP A 265 23.17 -9.13 -38.64
C ASP A 265 22.52 -7.79 -38.23
N ALA A 266 22.76 -7.32 -37.00
CA ALA A 266 22.23 -6.03 -36.52
C ALA A 266 23.07 -4.82 -36.97
N LEU A 267 24.40 -4.91 -36.93
CA LEU A 267 25.31 -3.78 -37.15
C LEU A 267 26.09 -3.86 -38.47
N GLY A 268 26.00 -4.98 -39.19
CA GLY A 268 26.76 -5.20 -40.43
C GLY A 268 28.27 -5.39 -40.19
N ILE A 269 28.68 -5.72 -38.97
CA ILE A 269 30.09 -5.91 -38.63
C ILE A 269 30.53 -7.29 -39.10
N ALA A 270 31.68 -7.37 -39.77
CA ALA A 270 32.28 -8.65 -40.15
C ALA A 270 33.05 -9.25 -38.95
N PRO A 271 32.56 -10.33 -38.31
CA PRO A 271 33.34 -11.02 -37.32
C PRO A 271 34.57 -11.69 -37.97
N PRO A 272 35.68 -11.88 -37.25
CA PRO A 272 36.85 -12.59 -37.76
C PRO A 272 36.49 -14.03 -38.19
N LEU A 273 37.09 -14.50 -39.29
CA LEU A 273 36.68 -15.68 -40.07
C LEU A 273 36.70 -17.04 -39.34
N ALA A 274 37.16 -17.13 -38.09
CA ALA A 274 37.43 -18.40 -37.40
C ALA A 274 36.31 -18.84 -36.43
N LEU A 275 35.05 -18.50 -36.71
CA LEU A 275 33.92 -18.83 -35.82
C LEU A 275 33.18 -20.11 -36.23
N PRO A 276 32.72 -20.92 -35.25
CA PRO A 276 31.90 -22.10 -35.53
C PRO A 276 30.60 -21.74 -36.27
N GLU A 277 30.19 -22.56 -37.25
CA GLU A 277 28.95 -22.35 -38.02
C GLU A 277 27.69 -22.20 -37.13
N ALA A 278 27.66 -22.91 -35.99
CA ALA A 278 26.57 -22.83 -35.03
C ALA A 278 26.39 -21.43 -34.42
N ALA A 279 27.47 -20.66 -34.26
CA ALA A 279 27.44 -19.30 -33.74
C ALA A 279 27.03 -18.25 -34.81
N MET A 280 26.85 -18.68 -36.06
CA MET A 280 26.60 -17.82 -37.22
C MET A 280 25.18 -17.99 -37.81
N ALA A 281 24.31 -18.73 -37.12
CA ALA A 281 22.93 -18.98 -37.54
C ALA A 281 22.11 -17.68 -37.69
N ALA A 282 21.22 -17.66 -38.69
CA ALA A 282 20.37 -16.51 -38.97
C ALA A 282 19.34 -16.29 -37.85
N LEU A 283 19.22 -15.04 -37.39
CA LEU A 283 18.29 -14.62 -36.36
C LEU A 283 17.12 -13.85 -36.97
N SER A 284 15.93 -13.99 -36.40
CA SER A 284 14.72 -13.32 -36.87
C SER A 284 14.72 -11.82 -36.57
N ASP A 285 15.23 -11.40 -35.41
CA ASP A 285 15.29 -10.00 -35.00
C ASP A 285 16.58 -9.64 -34.24
N PRO A 286 17.72 -9.51 -34.95
CA PRO A 286 19.01 -9.22 -34.34
C PRO A 286 19.05 -7.89 -33.58
N LEU A 287 18.44 -6.83 -34.14
CA LEU A 287 18.43 -5.51 -33.53
C LEU A 287 17.52 -5.47 -32.29
N GLY A 288 16.32 -6.08 -32.37
CA GLY A 288 15.43 -6.17 -31.20
C GLY A 288 16.06 -6.97 -30.06
N ASP A 289 16.81 -8.03 -30.35
CA ASP A 289 17.55 -8.79 -29.34
C ASP A 289 18.62 -7.93 -28.62
N LEU A 290 19.39 -7.13 -29.36
CA LEU A 290 20.38 -6.22 -28.77
C LEU A 290 19.72 -5.13 -27.93
N VAL A 291 18.61 -4.55 -28.42
CA VAL A 291 17.84 -3.55 -27.68
C VAL A 291 17.25 -4.15 -26.39
N MET A 292 16.73 -5.36 -26.45
CA MET A 292 16.19 -6.05 -25.28
C MET A 292 17.27 -6.43 -24.27
N ARG A 293 18.47 -6.81 -24.74
CA ARG A 293 19.62 -7.00 -23.86
C ARG A 293 20.01 -5.70 -23.16
N TYR A 294 20.05 -4.60 -23.90
CA TYR A 294 20.31 -3.29 -23.33
C TYR A 294 19.27 -2.95 -22.26
N ALA A 295 17.98 -3.16 -22.56
CA ALA A 295 16.87 -2.88 -21.65
C ALA A 295 16.88 -3.72 -20.37
N ARG A 296 17.38 -4.96 -20.41
CA ARG A 296 17.51 -5.85 -19.23
C ARG A 296 18.68 -5.50 -18.33
N THR A 297 19.63 -4.72 -18.83
CA THR A 297 20.92 -4.44 -18.16
C THR A 297 21.07 -2.98 -17.75
N HIS A 298 20.18 -2.11 -18.21
CA HIS A 298 20.14 -0.70 -17.88
C HIS A 298 18.81 -0.36 -17.19
N GLY A 299 18.77 0.79 -16.51
CA GLY A 299 17.52 1.38 -16.03
C GLY A 299 16.65 1.90 -17.19
N PRO A 300 15.69 2.80 -16.92
CA PRO A 300 15.00 3.53 -17.99
C PRO A 300 16.02 4.21 -18.90
N PHE A 301 15.83 4.17 -20.21
CA PHE A 301 16.79 4.69 -21.19
C PHE A 301 16.11 5.38 -22.38
N THR A 302 16.86 6.16 -23.14
CA THR A 302 16.36 6.83 -24.34
C THR A 302 16.83 6.13 -25.63
N ALA A 303 16.11 6.33 -26.73
CA ALA A 303 16.52 5.82 -28.04
C ALA A 303 17.90 6.35 -28.47
N ALA A 304 18.26 7.58 -28.05
CA ALA A 304 19.56 8.17 -28.35
C ALA A 304 20.72 7.47 -27.63
N GLU A 305 20.50 7.00 -26.40
CA GLU A 305 21.52 6.26 -25.63
C GLU A 305 21.86 4.93 -26.29
N VAL A 306 20.86 4.17 -26.71
CA VAL A 306 21.04 2.90 -27.42
C VAL A 306 21.70 3.12 -28.79
N ALA A 307 21.23 4.12 -29.55
CA ALA A 307 21.80 4.47 -30.84
C ALA A 307 23.29 4.83 -30.73
N LYS A 308 23.65 5.62 -29.71
CA LYS A 308 25.05 5.96 -29.40
C LYS A 308 25.86 4.73 -29.00
N ARG A 309 25.31 3.82 -28.17
CA ARG A 309 26.01 2.60 -27.75
C ARG A 309 26.34 1.70 -28.94
N LEU A 310 25.36 1.49 -29.83
CA LEU A 310 25.48 0.59 -30.98
C LEU A 310 26.14 1.24 -32.20
N GLY A 311 26.28 2.57 -32.23
CA GLY A 311 26.86 3.30 -33.36
C GLY A 311 25.95 3.36 -34.59
N ILE A 312 24.63 3.31 -34.39
CA ILE A 312 23.61 3.33 -35.45
C ILE A 312 22.74 4.59 -35.39
N GLY A 313 21.94 4.84 -36.43
CA GLY A 313 20.98 5.93 -36.43
C GLY A 313 19.87 5.73 -35.39
N ILE A 314 19.27 6.84 -34.93
CA ILE A 314 18.16 6.80 -33.95
C ILE A 314 16.89 6.17 -34.54
N ALA A 315 16.62 6.39 -35.83
CA ALA A 315 15.41 5.91 -36.51
C ALA A 315 15.21 4.37 -36.46
N PRO A 316 16.20 3.51 -36.80
CA PRO A 316 16.04 2.06 -36.69
C PRO A 316 15.85 1.59 -35.23
N VAL A 317 16.47 2.28 -34.27
CA VAL A 317 16.27 1.98 -32.83
C VAL A 317 14.84 2.32 -32.42
N GLN A 318 14.31 3.48 -32.82
CA GLN A 318 12.94 3.87 -32.51
C GLN A 318 11.89 2.92 -33.11
N GLU A 319 12.14 2.39 -34.32
CA GLU A 319 11.25 1.38 -34.91
C GLU A 319 11.30 0.06 -34.12
N ALA A 320 12.50 -0.39 -33.73
CA ALA A 320 12.65 -1.57 -32.89
C ALA A 320 11.96 -1.40 -31.52
N LEU A 321 12.11 -0.24 -30.88
CA LEU A 321 11.47 0.09 -29.60
C LEU A 321 9.94 0.08 -29.70
N ARG A 322 9.36 0.73 -30.72
CA ARG A 322 7.91 0.74 -30.94
C ARG A 322 7.33 -0.65 -31.18
N ARG A 323 8.03 -1.50 -31.92
CA ARG A 323 7.63 -2.90 -32.12
C ARG A 323 7.69 -3.69 -30.80
N LEU A 324 8.77 -3.56 -30.03
CA LEU A 324 8.92 -4.24 -28.74
C LEU A 324 7.90 -3.76 -27.69
N GLU A 325 7.53 -2.48 -27.74
CA GLU A 325 6.43 -1.93 -26.93
C GLU A 325 5.08 -2.52 -27.34
N ALA A 326 4.79 -2.62 -28.65
CA ALA A 326 3.57 -3.24 -29.14
C ALA A 326 3.44 -4.73 -28.77
N GLU A 327 4.57 -5.43 -28.63
CA GLU A 327 4.66 -6.80 -28.12
C GLU A 327 4.52 -6.89 -26.58
N GLY A 328 4.52 -5.76 -25.87
CA GLY A 328 4.47 -5.68 -24.40
C GLY A 328 5.78 -6.04 -23.70
N ARG A 329 6.90 -6.07 -24.44
CA ARG A 329 8.24 -6.39 -23.91
C ARG A 329 8.98 -5.17 -23.36
N LEU A 330 8.55 -3.97 -23.75
CA LEU A 330 9.03 -2.70 -23.23
C LEU A 330 7.84 -1.82 -22.84
N VAL A 331 8.10 -0.88 -21.92
CA VAL A 331 7.13 0.11 -21.50
C VAL A 331 7.68 1.49 -21.80
N GLU A 332 6.92 2.29 -22.55
CA GLU A 332 7.21 3.71 -22.76
C GLU A 332 6.67 4.55 -21.60
N GLY A 333 7.41 5.59 -21.22
CA GLY A 333 7.01 6.58 -20.22
C GLY A 333 8.13 7.53 -19.84
N GLU A 334 7.87 8.38 -18.86
CA GLU A 334 8.88 9.26 -18.27
C GLU A 334 9.20 8.74 -16.86
N PHE A 335 10.38 8.14 -16.69
CA PHE A 335 10.74 7.42 -15.47
C PHE A 335 11.85 8.12 -14.68
N ARG A 336 12.81 8.76 -15.35
CA ARG A 336 13.89 9.48 -14.68
C ARG A 336 13.39 10.85 -14.16
N PRO A 337 13.65 11.22 -12.89
CA PRO A 337 13.23 12.50 -12.31
C PRO A 337 13.68 13.74 -13.11
N LEU A 338 14.89 13.68 -13.69
CA LEU A 338 15.51 14.74 -14.48
C LEU A 338 15.45 14.49 -16.00
N GLY A 339 14.77 13.42 -16.43
CA GLY A 339 14.64 13.06 -17.84
C GLY A 339 13.68 13.99 -18.58
N SER A 340 13.88 14.15 -19.89
CA SER A 340 12.94 14.82 -20.79
C SER A 340 12.74 14.00 -22.06
N GLY A 341 11.48 13.75 -22.42
CA GLY A 341 11.11 12.98 -23.60
C GLY A 341 10.82 11.52 -23.31
N PRO A 342 10.44 10.74 -24.34
CA PRO A 342 10.04 9.35 -24.17
C PRO A 342 11.24 8.49 -23.75
N GLU A 343 11.06 7.75 -22.66
CA GLU A 343 11.99 6.75 -22.17
C GLU A 343 11.35 5.37 -22.26
N TRP A 344 12.20 4.35 -22.40
CA TRP A 344 11.78 2.95 -22.43
C TRP A 344 12.42 2.21 -21.27
N CYS A 345 11.67 1.29 -20.68
CA CYS A 345 12.16 0.40 -19.64
C CYS A 345 11.58 -0.99 -19.82
N GLU A 346 12.35 -2.01 -19.45
CA GLU A 346 11.87 -3.39 -19.43
C GLU A 346 10.94 -3.61 -18.22
N PRO A 347 9.82 -4.35 -18.38
CA PRO A 347 8.82 -4.54 -17.32
C PRO A 347 9.36 -5.10 -15.99
N GLU A 348 10.22 -6.13 -16.01
CA GLU A 348 10.79 -6.74 -14.80
C GLU A 348 11.76 -5.78 -14.10
N VAL A 349 12.59 -5.04 -14.84
CA VAL A 349 13.49 -4.01 -14.31
C VAL A 349 12.69 -2.89 -13.67
N LEU A 350 11.62 -2.42 -14.34
CA LEU A 350 10.73 -1.40 -13.79
C LEU A 350 10.04 -1.86 -12.50
N GLN A 351 9.58 -3.12 -12.45
CA GLN A 351 9.04 -3.71 -11.22
C GLN A 351 10.09 -3.80 -10.10
N MET A 352 11.34 -4.17 -10.43
CA MET A 352 12.43 -4.23 -9.47
C MET A 352 12.75 -2.85 -8.88
N LEU A 353 12.84 -1.83 -9.73
CA LEU A 353 13.05 -0.43 -9.32
C LEU A 353 11.95 0.02 -8.36
N ARG A 354 10.68 -0.17 -8.73
CA ARG A 354 9.53 0.16 -7.88
C ARG A 354 9.58 -0.54 -6.52
N ARG A 355 9.86 -1.85 -6.51
CA ARG A 355 9.94 -2.62 -5.26
C ARG A 355 11.04 -2.10 -4.34
N ARG A 356 12.20 -1.72 -4.89
CA ARG A 356 13.33 -1.19 -4.12
C ARG A 356 13.06 0.23 -3.60
N SER A 357 12.49 1.12 -4.43
CA SER A 357 12.11 2.48 -4.01
C SER A 357 11.06 2.45 -2.91
N LEU A 358 10.07 1.56 -3.03
CA LEU A 358 9.04 1.38 -2.01
C LEU A 358 9.61 0.76 -0.72
N ALA A 359 10.55 -0.19 -0.82
CA ALA A 359 11.21 -0.73 0.37
C ALA A 359 12.01 0.35 1.11
N ARG A 360 12.64 1.28 0.39
CA ARG A 360 13.34 2.43 0.96
C ARG A 360 12.39 3.39 1.66
N LEU A 361 11.32 3.81 0.98
CA LEU A 361 10.28 4.67 1.58
C LEU A 361 9.61 4.01 2.81
N ARG A 362 9.44 2.69 2.80
CA ARG A 362 8.93 1.96 3.98
C ARG A 362 9.89 1.98 5.16
N ARG A 363 11.20 1.96 4.92
CA ARG A 363 12.21 2.08 5.99
C ARG A 363 12.21 3.47 6.61
N GLU A 364 11.90 4.51 5.83
CA GLU A 364 11.76 5.88 6.35
C GLU A 364 10.56 6.03 7.30
N VAL A 365 9.53 5.20 7.14
CA VAL A 365 8.30 5.23 7.95
C VAL A 365 8.17 3.95 8.80
N GLU A 366 9.29 3.37 9.21
CA GLU A 366 9.27 2.17 10.04
C GLU A 366 8.72 2.50 11.45
N PRO A 367 7.74 1.73 11.97
CA PRO A 367 7.20 1.99 13.30
C PRO A 367 8.29 1.85 14.36
N ALA A 368 8.51 2.91 15.12
CA ALA A 368 9.45 2.90 16.23
C ALA A 368 9.02 1.87 17.28
N ASP A 369 9.99 1.20 17.90
CA ASP A 369 9.72 0.30 19.01
C ASP A 369 9.21 1.10 20.24
N GLN A 370 8.55 0.41 21.16
CA GLN A 370 7.95 1.05 22.33
C GLN A 370 8.99 1.81 23.17
N LYS A 371 10.25 1.35 23.22
CA LYS A 371 11.31 2.00 23.99
C LYS A 371 11.80 3.28 23.30
N THR A 372 11.97 3.28 21.98
CA THR A 372 12.32 4.50 21.23
C THR A 372 11.19 5.51 21.31
N PHE A 373 9.93 5.08 21.18
CA PHE A 373 8.79 5.98 21.33
C PHE A 373 8.72 6.60 22.74
N ALA A 374 8.94 5.81 23.79
CA ALA A 374 8.97 6.32 25.16
C ALA A 374 10.09 7.35 25.38
N ARG A 375 11.30 7.08 24.87
CA ARG A 375 12.43 8.03 24.93
C ARG A 375 12.12 9.32 24.17
N PHE A 376 11.62 9.19 22.95
CA PHE A 376 11.18 10.32 22.15
C PHE A 376 10.15 11.18 22.89
N LEU A 377 9.12 10.58 23.51
CA LEU A 377 8.12 11.34 24.25
C LEU A 377 8.72 12.09 25.45
N LEU A 378 9.63 11.46 26.19
CA LEU A 378 10.30 12.10 27.32
C LEU A 378 11.18 13.27 26.87
N ASP A 379 11.91 13.10 25.78
CA ASP A 379 12.76 14.15 25.18
C ASP A 379 11.90 15.28 24.58
N TRP A 380 10.84 14.93 23.84
CA TRP A 380 9.88 15.86 23.24
C TRP A 380 9.16 16.72 24.27
N HIS A 381 8.81 16.15 25.42
CA HIS A 381 8.24 16.89 26.54
C HIS A 381 9.28 17.55 27.46
N GLY A 382 10.58 17.32 27.24
CA GLY A 382 11.65 17.92 28.05
C GLY A 382 11.77 17.36 29.47
N ILE A 383 11.29 16.13 29.73
CA ILE A 383 11.26 15.51 31.07
C ILE A 383 12.59 14.80 31.40
N ALA A 384 13.37 14.39 30.39
CA ALA A 384 14.57 13.57 30.55
C ALA A 384 15.90 14.30 30.30
N THR A 385 15.91 15.61 30.11
CA THR A 385 17.18 16.35 29.96
C THR A 385 17.93 16.37 31.29
N THR A 386 19.11 15.76 31.32
CA THR A 386 20.08 15.90 32.41
C THR A 386 20.25 17.39 32.75
N PRO A 387 20.33 17.77 34.04
CA PRO A 387 20.28 19.16 34.50
C PRO A 387 21.43 20.07 34.02
N GLU A 388 22.36 19.56 33.22
CA GLU A 388 23.56 20.29 32.76
C GLU A 388 23.36 21.08 31.47
N THR A 389 22.24 20.89 30.75
CA THR A 389 21.92 21.70 29.57
C THR A 389 20.48 22.19 29.69
N PRO A 390 20.23 23.43 30.18
CA PRO A 390 18.89 23.97 30.15
C PRO A 390 18.42 24.03 28.70
N PRO A 391 17.23 23.52 28.36
CA PRO A 391 16.70 23.66 27.02
C PRO A 391 16.60 25.15 26.69
N ALA A 392 16.94 25.52 25.45
CA ALA A 392 16.84 26.90 24.96
C ALA A 392 15.46 27.47 25.30
N HIS A 393 15.40 28.57 26.06
CA HIS A 393 14.22 29.32 26.52
C HIS A 393 12.86 28.66 26.19
N VAL A 394 12.53 27.53 26.82
CA VAL A 394 11.22 26.91 26.64
C VAL A 394 10.22 27.73 27.43
N SER A 395 9.28 28.36 26.74
CA SER A 395 8.23 29.15 27.39
C SER A 395 7.11 28.23 27.89
N LEU A 396 6.34 28.71 28.87
CA LEU A 396 5.11 28.04 29.30
C LEU A 396 4.15 27.83 28.12
N LEU A 397 4.10 28.77 27.17
CA LEU A 397 3.25 28.69 25.98
C LEU A 397 3.64 27.52 25.06
N ASP A 398 4.94 27.26 24.85
CA ASP A 398 5.42 26.13 24.05
C ASP A 398 5.04 24.79 24.70
N ILE A 399 5.10 24.71 26.02
CA ILE A 399 4.70 23.53 26.80
C ILE A 399 3.18 23.31 26.66
N LEU A 400 2.40 24.38 26.81
CA LEU A 400 0.95 24.33 26.64
C LEU A 400 0.55 23.96 25.21
N GLN A 401 1.29 24.43 24.19
CA GLN A 401 1.08 24.04 22.79
C GLN A 401 1.28 22.53 22.57
N ARG A 402 2.21 21.90 23.30
CA ARG A 402 2.42 20.44 23.22
C ARG A 402 1.38 19.65 24.02
N LEU A 403 0.83 20.23 25.08
CA LEU A 403 -0.17 19.60 25.94
C LEU A 403 -1.62 19.89 25.51
N GLN A 404 -1.84 20.77 24.54
CA GLN A 404 -3.18 21.21 24.17
C GLN A 404 -4.07 20.03 23.76
N GLY A 405 -5.32 20.03 24.27
CA GLY A 405 -6.28 18.94 24.04
C GLY A 405 -6.06 17.65 24.84
N ALA A 406 -4.95 17.49 25.56
CA ALA A 406 -4.74 16.35 26.45
C ALA A 406 -5.62 16.46 27.71
N ALA A 407 -6.36 15.39 28.04
CA ALA A 407 -7.18 15.33 29.25
C ALA A 407 -6.30 15.06 30.48
N LEU A 408 -6.04 16.10 31.28
CA LEU A 408 -5.14 16.06 32.43
C LEU A 408 -5.92 16.23 33.73
N PRO A 409 -5.58 15.50 34.82
CA PRO A 409 -6.17 15.77 36.14
C PRO A 409 -5.81 17.18 36.62
N ALA A 410 -6.82 17.95 37.05
CA ALA A 410 -6.64 19.33 37.50
C ALA A 410 -5.66 19.39 38.69
N SER A 411 -5.78 18.45 39.64
CA SER A 411 -4.89 18.35 40.80
C SER A 411 -3.41 18.15 40.44
N GLN A 412 -3.12 17.53 39.29
CA GLN A 412 -1.76 17.15 38.88
C GLN A 412 -1.12 18.14 37.91
N LEU A 413 -1.91 19.02 37.29
CA LEU A 413 -1.44 19.95 36.27
C LEU A 413 -0.29 20.81 36.81
N GLU A 414 -0.53 21.53 37.89
CA GLU A 414 0.44 22.47 38.46
C GLU A 414 1.42 21.83 39.45
N THR A 415 1.12 20.62 39.92
CA THR A 415 1.96 19.92 40.91
C THR A 415 3.00 19.00 40.26
N ILE A 416 2.64 18.34 39.15
CA ILE A 416 3.47 17.31 38.51
C ILE A 416 3.71 17.64 37.04
N VAL A 417 2.68 17.99 36.28
CA VAL A 417 2.76 18.06 34.81
C VAL A 417 3.58 19.26 34.34
N LEU A 418 3.29 20.47 34.84
CA LEU A 418 4.00 21.68 34.47
C LEU A 418 5.40 21.77 35.11
N PRO A 419 5.58 21.47 36.42
CA PRO A 419 6.90 21.52 37.04
C PRO A 419 7.90 20.51 36.48
N ALA A 420 7.44 19.36 35.97
CA ALA A 420 8.30 18.38 35.31
C ALA A 420 8.83 18.84 33.94
N ARG A 421 8.25 19.90 33.35
CA ARG A 421 8.57 20.42 32.01
C ARG A 421 9.16 21.83 32.04
N LEU A 422 8.80 22.62 33.05
CA LEU A 422 9.32 23.97 33.28
C LEU A 422 9.98 24.05 34.66
N PRO A 423 11.33 24.10 34.72
CA PRO A 423 12.04 24.37 35.96
C PRO A 423 11.61 25.71 36.56
N ASN A 424 11.36 25.76 37.87
CA ASN A 424 10.88 26.96 38.58
C ASN A 424 9.52 27.51 38.08
N TYR A 425 8.58 26.63 37.72
CA TYR A 425 7.20 27.03 37.42
C TYR A 425 6.57 27.86 38.55
N ASP A 426 6.05 29.04 38.20
CA ASP A 426 5.26 29.89 39.08
C ASP A 426 3.79 29.84 38.63
N PRO A 427 2.84 29.45 39.51
CA PRO A 427 1.41 29.41 39.17
C PRO A 427 0.87 30.75 38.62
N ARG A 428 1.48 31.87 39.01
CA ARG A 428 1.09 33.22 38.54
C ARG A 428 1.25 33.39 37.03
N ASP A 429 2.14 32.63 36.40
CA ASP A 429 2.37 32.70 34.96
C ASP A 429 1.19 32.11 34.18
N LEU A 430 0.62 30.99 34.65
CA LEU A 430 -0.58 30.42 34.04
C LEU A 430 -1.80 31.29 34.29
N ASP A 431 -1.95 31.83 35.50
CA ASP A 431 -3.02 32.78 35.84
C ASP A 431 -2.98 34.00 34.91
N LEU A 432 -1.79 34.54 34.64
CA LEU A 432 -1.62 35.67 33.73
C LEU A 432 -1.99 35.31 32.29
N LEU A 433 -1.61 34.12 31.80
CA LEU A 433 -1.95 33.66 30.46
C LEU A 433 -3.46 33.42 30.27
N ILE A 434 -4.13 32.93 31.31
CA ILE A 434 -5.59 32.76 31.33
C ILE A 434 -6.27 34.14 31.41
N ALA A 435 -5.82 35.03 32.30
CA ALA A 435 -6.39 36.37 32.47
C ALA A 435 -6.23 37.26 31.24
N THR A 436 -5.12 37.10 30.49
CA THR A 436 -4.88 37.79 29.21
C THR A 436 -5.59 37.13 28.03
N GLY A 437 -6.28 36.02 28.25
CA GLY A 437 -7.05 35.30 27.22
C GLY A 437 -6.19 34.56 26.20
N GLN A 438 -4.91 34.33 26.48
CA GLN A 438 -4.02 33.56 25.59
C GLN A 438 -4.24 32.05 25.72
N VAL A 439 -4.70 31.61 26.89
CA VAL A 439 -5.01 30.21 27.21
C VAL A 439 -6.46 30.11 27.66
N ALA A 440 -7.19 29.17 27.08
CA ALA A 440 -8.52 28.76 27.51
C ALA A 440 -8.48 27.33 28.07
N TRP A 441 -9.40 27.01 28.98
CA TRP A 441 -9.49 25.66 29.54
C TRP A 441 -10.94 25.17 29.53
N THR A 442 -11.10 23.84 29.42
CA THR A 442 -12.41 23.17 29.48
C THR A 442 -12.34 21.98 30.40
N GLY A 443 -13.41 21.71 31.16
CA GLY A 443 -13.56 20.47 31.92
C GLY A 443 -13.86 19.27 31.00
N ASP A 444 -13.29 18.11 31.31
CA ASP A 444 -13.44 16.85 30.57
C ASP A 444 -13.83 15.70 31.52
N GLY A 445 -14.92 15.90 32.27
CA GLY A 445 -15.47 14.91 33.19
C GLY A 445 -14.75 14.81 34.54
N LYS A 446 -15.35 14.03 35.45
CA LYS A 446 -14.86 13.82 36.83
C LYS A 446 -13.95 12.59 36.89
N THR A 447 -12.81 12.69 37.58
CA THR A 447 -11.92 11.55 37.87
C THR A 447 -12.16 11.02 39.29
N SER A 448 -12.48 11.90 40.23
CA SER A 448 -12.73 11.62 41.65
C SER A 448 -13.79 12.60 42.18
N PRO A 449 -14.44 12.38 43.36
CA PRO A 449 -15.42 13.33 43.91
C PRO A 449 -14.86 14.76 44.11
N HIS A 450 -13.55 14.89 44.30
CA HIS A 450 -12.85 16.17 44.49
C HIS A 450 -11.82 16.47 43.39
N ASP A 451 -11.81 15.73 42.26
CA ASP A 451 -10.84 15.96 41.17
C ASP A 451 -11.46 15.74 39.78
N GLY A 452 -11.22 16.68 38.88
CA GLY A 452 -11.74 16.70 37.51
C GLY A 452 -10.62 16.64 36.48
N ARG A 453 -10.96 16.28 35.25
CA ARG A 453 -10.01 16.46 34.13
C ARG A 453 -10.24 17.82 33.51
N ILE A 454 -9.14 18.45 33.12
CA ILE A 454 -9.14 19.69 32.37
C ILE A 454 -8.30 19.50 31.11
N ARG A 455 -8.69 20.23 30.07
CA ARG A 455 -7.92 20.38 28.84
C ARG A 455 -7.59 21.85 28.66
N LEU A 456 -6.37 22.13 28.26
CA LEU A 456 -5.90 23.47 27.96
C LEU A 456 -5.84 23.67 26.44
N TYR A 457 -6.09 24.90 26.00
CA TYR A 457 -6.10 25.30 24.60
C TYR A 457 -5.47 26.68 24.46
N LEU A 458 -4.70 26.86 23.38
CA LEU A 458 -4.26 28.18 22.99
C LEU A 458 -5.36 28.84 22.15
N THR A 459 -5.66 30.11 22.45
CA THR A 459 -6.74 30.84 21.77
C THR A 459 -6.46 31.05 20.27
N GLY A 460 -5.20 30.91 19.84
CA GLY A 460 -4.78 30.95 18.44
C GLY A 460 -5.14 29.71 17.60
N ASP A 461 -5.55 28.60 18.20
CA ASP A 461 -5.85 27.32 17.53
C ASP A 461 -7.36 26.98 17.61
N PRO A 462 -8.24 27.69 16.87
CA PRO A 462 -9.71 27.62 17.03
C PRO A 462 -10.33 26.27 16.62
N LEU A 463 -9.63 25.45 15.85
CA LEU A 463 -10.12 24.14 15.42
C LEU A 463 -10.16 23.11 16.56
N LEU A 464 -9.28 23.24 17.56
CA LEU A 464 -9.22 22.32 18.70
C LEU A 464 -10.27 22.63 19.77
N LEU A 465 -10.70 23.89 19.87
CA LEU A 465 -11.81 24.32 20.73
C LEU A 465 -13.17 23.78 20.24
N ARG A 466 -13.32 23.52 18.94
CA ARG A 466 -14.57 23.04 18.32
C ARG A 466 -14.85 21.54 18.49
N VAL A 467 -13.89 20.75 18.96
CA VAL A 467 -14.02 19.28 19.01
C VAL A 467 -14.92 18.79 20.16
N GLN A 468 -15.34 19.65 21.09
CA GLN A 468 -16.16 19.22 22.22
C GLN A 468 -17.64 19.62 22.10
N SER A 469 -18.37 18.80 21.36
CA SER A 469 -19.75 18.44 21.71
C SER A 469 -19.89 16.92 21.58
N LEU A 470 -19.11 16.20 22.38
CA LEU A 470 -19.19 14.74 22.50
C LEU A 470 -19.56 14.36 23.93
N ASP A 471 -20.70 14.89 24.38
CA ASP A 471 -21.66 14.12 25.18
C ASP A 471 -23.08 14.65 24.88
N PRO A 472 -24.10 13.76 24.86
CA PRO A 472 -25.45 14.12 24.48
C PRO A 472 -26.04 15.07 25.52
N GLN A 473 -26.80 16.06 25.05
CA GLN A 473 -27.52 17.04 25.85
C GLN A 473 -27.99 16.47 27.20
N VAL A 474 -27.33 16.87 28.29
CA VAL A 474 -27.92 16.76 29.63
C VAL A 474 -29.21 17.56 29.53
N SER A 475 -30.35 16.86 29.49
CA SER A 475 -31.65 17.49 29.42
C SER A 475 -31.84 18.24 30.73
N ALA A 476 -32.16 19.54 30.65
CA ALA A 476 -32.35 20.40 31.83
C ALA A 476 -33.31 19.78 32.87
N ASP A 477 -34.22 18.91 32.42
CA ASP A 477 -35.18 18.15 33.23
C ASP A 477 -34.56 17.11 34.19
N SER A 478 -33.26 16.81 34.06
CA SER A 478 -32.55 15.81 34.88
C SER A 478 -31.64 16.42 35.96
N LEU A 479 -31.54 17.76 36.01
CA LEU A 479 -30.69 18.48 36.95
C LEU A 479 -31.52 19.04 38.13
N PRO A 480 -30.94 19.12 39.34
CA PRO A 480 -31.49 19.90 40.45
C PRO A 480 -31.84 21.34 40.03
N PRO A 481 -32.81 21.98 40.70
CA PRO A 481 -33.36 23.28 40.26
C PRO A 481 -32.31 24.39 40.14
N ILE A 482 -31.32 24.43 41.04
CA ILE A 482 -30.24 25.43 41.00
C ILE A 482 -29.29 25.19 39.82
N GLU A 483 -28.90 23.93 39.59
CA GLU A 483 -28.05 23.53 38.45
C GLU A 483 -28.73 23.83 37.10
N ALA A 484 -30.04 23.61 37.01
CA ALA A 484 -30.83 23.93 35.81
C ALA A 484 -30.92 25.45 35.57
N GLU A 485 -31.06 26.26 36.62
CA GLU A 485 -31.07 27.72 36.52
C GLU A 485 -29.70 28.27 36.08
N VAL A 486 -28.60 27.77 36.66
CA VAL A 486 -27.23 28.12 36.24
C VAL A 486 -27.00 27.78 34.77
N LEU A 487 -27.40 26.58 34.33
CA LEU A 487 -27.29 26.15 32.93
C LEU A 487 -28.12 27.05 31.99
N SER A 488 -29.32 27.44 32.41
CA SER A 488 -30.19 28.33 31.63
C SER A 488 -29.59 29.74 31.49
N TYR A 489 -28.95 30.24 32.55
CA TYR A 489 -28.29 31.54 32.57
C TYR A 489 -27.08 31.55 31.62
N LEU A 490 -26.22 30.53 31.71
CA LEU A 490 -25.05 30.37 30.85
C LEU A 490 -25.41 30.19 29.37
N ASN A 491 -26.50 29.47 29.07
CA ASN A 491 -26.99 29.35 27.69
C ASN A 491 -27.51 30.68 27.10
N ARG A 492 -28.00 31.61 27.95
CA ARG A 492 -28.54 32.89 27.51
C ARG A 492 -27.48 33.98 27.40
N GLU A 493 -26.63 34.11 28.41
CA GLU A 493 -25.66 35.20 28.54
C GLU A 493 -24.25 34.81 28.06
N GLY A 494 -23.99 33.51 27.80
CA GLY A 494 -22.69 33.01 27.40
C GLY A 494 -21.70 32.95 28.57
N THR A 495 -20.42 33.25 28.30
CA THR A 495 -19.36 33.27 29.32
C THR A 495 -19.59 34.41 30.31
N SER A 496 -19.90 34.07 31.56
CA SER A 496 -20.12 35.03 32.66
C SER A 496 -19.23 34.70 33.85
N SER A 497 -18.85 35.73 34.62
CA SER A 497 -18.11 35.56 35.87
C SER A 497 -18.99 34.95 36.97
N PHE A 498 -18.37 34.30 37.95
CA PHE A 498 -19.10 33.69 39.08
C PHE A 498 -20.00 34.70 39.82
N ALA A 499 -19.54 35.94 39.98
CA ALA A 499 -20.34 37.00 40.60
C ALA A 499 -21.59 37.36 39.78
N GLU A 500 -21.50 37.35 38.45
CA GLU A 500 -22.63 37.60 37.55
C GLU A 500 -23.61 36.42 37.54
N ILE A 501 -23.12 35.18 37.61
CA ILE A 501 -23.95 33.98 37.72
C ILE A 501 -24.73 33.98 39.03
N VAL A 502 -24.07 34.25 40.16
CA VAL A 502 -24.72 34.36 41.47
C VAL A 502 -25.77 35.48 41.48
N ALA A 503 -25.47 36.63 40.88
CA ALA A 503 -26.42 37.74 40.75
C ALA A 503 -27.60 37.41 39.83
N GLY A 504 -27.37 36.66 38.76
CA GLY A 504 -28.36 36.27 37.75
C GLY A 504 -29.31 35.16 38.20
N VAL A 505 -28.79 34.16 38.93
CA VAL A 505 -29.54 33.02 39.48
C VAL A 505 -30.20 33.36 40.82
N ARG A 506 -29.72 34.41 41.52
CA ARG A 506 -30.22 34.82 42.86
C ARG A 506 -30.15 33.71 43.93
N GLY A 507 -29.22 32.77 43.78
CA GLY A 507 -28.96 31.70 44.75
C GLY A 507 -27.93 32.10 45.82
N LEU A 508 -27.80 31.31 46.88
CA LEU A 508 -26.73 31.48 47.87
C LEU A 508 -25.37 31.16 47.21
N PRO A 509 -24.29 31.92 47.48
CA PRO A 509 -22.98 31.69 46.84
C PRO A 509 -22.43 30.28 47.04
N SER A 510 -22.73 29.62 48.16
CA SER A 510 -22.32 28.23 48.41
C SER A 510 -23.11 27.23 47.56
N GLU A 511 -24.40 27.45 47.38
CA GLU A 511 -25.28 26.55 46.61
C GLU A 511 -25.01 26.69 45.10
N VAL A 512 -24.66 27.88 44.63
CA VAL A 512 -24.26 28.14 43.24
C VAL A 512 -22.83 27.65 42.94
N LEU A 513 -22.00 27.46 43.96
CA LEU A 513 -20.66 26.89 43.80
C LEU A 513 -20.68 25.36 43.75
N ASP A 514 -21.57 24.74 44.53
CA ASP A 514 -21.76 23.30 44.56
C ASP A 514 -22.52 22.77 43.33
N ALA A 515 -23.38 23.62 42.74
CA ALA A 515 -24.10 23.42 41.48
C ALA A 515 -23.19 23.69 40.27
#